data_AF-A0A7C3D6N3-F1
#
_entry.id   AF-A0A7C3D6N3-F1
#
_cell.length_a   1.000
_cell.length_b   1.000
_cell.length_c   1.000
_cell.angle_alpha   90.00
_cell.angle_beta   90.00
_cell.angle_gamma   90.00
#
_symmetry.space_group_name_H-M   'P 1'
#
loop_
_entity.id
_entity.type
_entity.pdbx_description
1 polymer ?
#
loop_
_entity_poly.entity_id
_entity_poly.type
_entity_poly.pdbx_seq_one_letter_code
_entity_poly.pdbx_strand_id
1 'polypeptide(L)' 'MQRMLEQGSDSFEGGMSAKKYMGITRVSKATATRDLQYLTKIGALKQVNAGRSTRYYPAI' A
#
# COMPACT_ATOMS: atom_id res chain seq x y z
N MET A 1 12.96 1.93 -14.23
CA MET A 1 12.37 2.77 -13.17
C MET A 1 11.46 3.86 -13.77
N GLN A 2 10.41 3.51 -14.52
CA GLN A 2 9.52 4.50 -15.18
C GLN A 2 8.10 3.94 -15.38
N ARG A 3 7.57 3.20 -14.39
CA ARG A 3 6.20 2.62 -14.50
C ARG A 3 5.37 2.72 -13.22
N MET A 4 5.82 3.48 -12.23
CA MET A 4 5.08 3.68 -10.97
C MET A 4 4.15 4.90 -11.00
N LEU A 5 4.32 5.85 -11.94
CA LEU A 5 3.55 7.10 -11.92
C LEU A 5 2.26 7.09 -12.75
N GLU A 6 2.07 6.15 -13.69
CA GLU A 6 0.95 6.24 -14.65
C GLU A 6 -0.36 5.56 -14.22
N GLN A 7 -0.36 4.67 -13.22
CA GLN A 7 -1.57 3.90 -12.85
C GLN A 7 -1.90 3.93 -11.36
N GLY A 8 -1.16 4.69 -10.55
CA GLY A 8 -1.17 4.52 -9.10
C GLY A 8 -2.31 5.22 -8.37
N SER A 9 -2.68 6.44 -8.76
CA SER A 9 -3.42 7.37 -7.89
C SER A 9 -4.87 6.94 -7.60
N ASP A 10 -5.56 6.42 -8.61
CA ASP A 10 -6.98 6.01 -8.51
C ASP A 10 -7.18 4.77 -7.62
N SER A 11 -6.13 3.96 -7.48
CA SER A 11 -6.18 2.69 -6.75
C SER A 11 -6.17 2.82 -5.22
N PHE A 12 -6.07 4.02 -4.66
CA PHE A 12 -6.00 4.22 -3.21
C PHE A 12 -7.35 4.58 -2.58
N GLU A 13 -8.36 4.98 -3.37
CA GLU A 13 -9.73 5.17 -2.89
C GLU A 13 -10.32 3.82 -2.44
N GLY A 14 -10.66 3.69 -1.15
CA GLY A 14 -11.22 2.46 -0.54
C GLY A 14 -10.23 1.62 0.28
N GLY A 15 -8.98 2.08 0.41
CA GLY A 15 -7.94 1.47 1.24
C GLY A 15 -7.04 0.51 0.45
N MET A 16 -5.75 0.61 0.71
CA MET A 16 -4.72 -0.21 0.11
C MET A 16 -4.50 -1.52 0.90
N SER A 17 -4.34 -2.61 0.17
CA SER A 17 -3.93 -3.92 0.71
C SER A 17 -2.60 -4.33 0.09
N ALA A 18 -1.89 -5.27 0.73
CA ALA A 18 -0.64 -5.82 0.18
C ALA A 18 -0.81 -6.37 -1.24
N LYS A 19 -1.98 -6.97 -1.55
CA LYS A 19 -2.28 -7.48 -2.89
C LYS A 19 -2.41 -6.36 -3.93
N LYS A 20 -3.06 -5.26 -3.57
CA LYS A 20 -3.19 -4.08 -4.45
C LYS A 20 -1.84 -3.39 -4.64
N TYR A 21 -1.07 -3.24 -3.56
CA TYR A 21 0.28 -2.69 -3.60
C TYR A 21 1.21 -3.50 -4.52
N MET A 22 1.19 -4.84 -4.42
CA MET A 22 1.93 -5.71 -5.33
C MET A 22 1.49 -5.54 -6.79
N GLY A 23 0.19 -5.37 -7.06
CA GLY A 23 -0.31 -5.17 -8.42
C GLY A 23 0.19 -3.88 -9.06
N ILE A 24 0.29 -2.80 -8.28
CA ILE A 24 0.74 -1.48 -8.73
C ILE A 24 2.27 -1.45 -8.90
N THR A 25 2.99 -1.92 -7.88
CA THR A 25 4.46 -1.81 -7.82
C THR A 25 5.18 -2.99 -8.49
N ARG A 26 4.45 -4.08 -8.78
CA ARG A 26 4.96 -5.36 -9.31
C ARG A 26 6.12 -5.93 -8.50
N VAL A 27 6.13 -5.67 -7.20
CA VAL A 27 7.12 -6.23 -6.27
C VAL A 27 6.62 -7.52 -5.63
N SER A 28 7.55 -8.28 -5.04
CA SER A 28 7.21 -9.48 -4.29
C SER A 28 6.33 -9.16 -3.06
N LYS A 29 5.58 -10.16 -2.57
CA LYS A 29 4.77 -10.02 -1.35
C LYS A 29 5.59 -9.54 -0.16
N ALA A 30 6.80 -10.07 0.02
CA ALA A 30 7.70 -9.69 1.11
C ALA A 30 8.15 -8.22 1.00
N THR A 31 8.46 -7.77 -0.22
CA THR A 31 8.81 -6.37 -0.48
C THR A 31 7.62 -5.45 -0.21
N ALA A 32 6.45 -5.79 -0.74
CA ALA A 32 5.22 -5.02 -0.56
C ALA A 32 4.83 -4.87 0.91
N THR A 33 4.92 -5.95 1.70
CA THR A 33 4.63 -5.87 3.15
C THR A 33 5.63 -4.97 3.88
N ARG A 34 6.91 -5.01 3.50
CA ARG A 34 7.95 -4.21 4.14
C ARG A 34 7.81 -2.73 3.80
N ASP A 35 7.46 -2.42 2.56
CA ASP A 35 7.17 -1.05 2.12
C ASP A 35 5.92 -0.50 2.81
N LEU A 36 4.83 -1.26 2.85
CA LEU A 36 3.61 -0.85 3.57
C LEU A 36 3.86 -0.62 5.07
N GLN A 37 4.68 -1.46 5.70
CA GLN A 37 5.10 -1.24 7.09
C GLN A 37 5.95 0.03 7.24
N TYR A 38 6.87 0.29 6.33
CA TYR A 38 7.70 1.49 6.33
C TYR A 38 6.84 2.75 6.15
N LEU A 39 5.95 2.75 5.15
CA LEU A 39 4.98 3.82 4.90
C LEU A 39 4.05 4.06 6.08
N THR A 40 3.66 3.00 6.79
CA THR A 40 2.89 3.12 8.03
C THR A 40 3.73 3.73 9.16
N LYS A 41 4.99 3.33 9.27
CA LYS A 41 5.92 3.81 10.30
C LYS A 41 6.26 5.29 10.15
N ILE A 42 6.37 5.79 8.92
CA ILE A 42 6.59 7.23 8.64
C ILE A 42 5.30 8.05 8.68
N GLY A 43 4.15 7.42 8.98
CA GLY A 43 2.86 8.11 9.05
C GLY A 43 2.24 8.45 7.69
N ALA A 44 2.76 7.91 6.58
CA ALA A 44 2.16 8.09 5.25
C ALA A 44 0.90 7.23 5.05
N LEU A 45 0.85 6.07 5.72
CA LEU A 45 -0.31 5.19 5.73
C LEU A 45 -0.78 4.94 7.16
N LYS A 46 -2.09 4.85 7.36
CA LYS A 46 -2.72 4.42 8.60
C LYS A 46 -3.28 3.02 8.42
N GLN A 47 -2.81 2.08 9.24
CA GLN A 47 -3.43 0.76 9.33
C GLN A 47 -4.74 0.88 10.12
N VAL A 48 -5.88 0.71 9.45
CA VAL A 48 -7.21 0.94 10.07
C VAL A 48 -7.84 -0.36 10.59
N ASN A 49 -7.28 -1.52 10.23
CA ASN A 49 -7.76 -2.81 10.72
C ASN A 49 -6.58 -3.71 11.08
N ALA A 50 -6.55 -4.20 12.32
CA ALA A 50 -5.62 -5.22 12.80
C ALA A 50 -6.36 -6.55 12.87
N GLY A 51 -6.31 -7.35 11.80
CA GLY A 51 -7.03 -8.63 11.72
C GLY A 51 -7.02 -9.24 10.32
N ARG A 52 -8.02 -10.08 9.99
CA ARG A 52 -8.12 -10.77 8.69
C ARG A 52 -8.30 -9.82 7.49
N SER A 53 -8.60 -8.54 7.72
CA SER A 53 -8.75 -7.51 6.69
C SER A 53 -7.89 -6.29 6.98
N THR A 54 -6.56 -6.46 7.04
CA THR A 54 -5.64 -5.33 7.13
C THR A 54 -5.80 -4.40 5.92
N ARG A 55 -6.30 -3.20 6.18
CA ARG A 55 -6.41 -2.11 5.20
C ARG A 55 -5.54 -0.95 5.63
N TYR A 56 -4.76 -0.43 4.69
CA TYR A 56 -3.92 0.74 4.82
C TYR A 56 -4.61 1.91 4.13
N TYR A 57 -4.85 3.00 4.82
CA TYR A 57 -5.42 4.21 4.22
C TYR A 57 -4.33 5.27 4.15
N PRO A 58 -4.29 6.12 3.11
CA PRO A 58 -3.49 7.33 3.13
C PRO A 58 -3.83 8.12 4.39
N ALA A 59 -2.83 8.48 5.18
CA ALA A 59 -3.01 9.46 6.24
C ALA A 59 -2.97 10.84 5.57
N ILE A 60 -4.12 11.27 5.05
CA ILE A 60 -4.36 12.66 4.63
C ILE A 60 -5.17 13.37 5.70
#